data_AF-A0A7X5SBP8-F1
#
_entry.id   AF-A0A7X5SBP8-F1
#
_cell.length_a   1.000
_cell.length_b   1.000
_cell.length_c   1.000
_cell.angle_alpha   90.00
_cell.angle_beta   90.00
_cell.angle_gamma   90.00
#
_symmetry.space_group_name_H-M   'P 1'
#
loop_
_entity.id
_entity.type
_entity.pdbx_description
1 polymer ?
#
loop_
_entity_poly.entity_id
_entity_poly.type
_entity_poly.pdbx_seq_one_letter_code
_entity_poly.pdbx_strand_id
1 'polypeptide(L)'
;MSSSPPLKSKAKSNGPGRPKDLGKRAAILGAARTMFMEQGYAGVSMDGIAAQAGVSKLTVYSHFGDKESLFSEAIRAQCQHMMPDDLFDHAPEGALRDQLIEIADAFFAMVSTDSAIATHRMMMA
;
A
#
# COMPACT_ATOMS: atom_id res chain seq x y z
N MET A 1 59.36 17.82 -31.76
CA MET A 1 59.05 17.86 -30.31
C MET A 1 57.61 18.34 -30.18
N SER A 2 56.65 17.41 -30.22
CA SER A 2 55.21 17.75 -30.12
C SER A 2 54.65 17.11 -28.86
N SER A 3 54.39 17.96 -27.87
CA SER A 3 53.79 17.59 -26.59
C SER A 3 52.32 17.22 -26.76
N SER A 4 51.93 16.04 -26.30
CA SER A 4 50.52 15.61 -26.23
C SER A 4 49.93 15.88 -24.82
N PRO A 5 48.64 16.26 -24.69
CA PRO A 5 48.01 16.58 -23.41
C PRO A 5 47.52 15.34 -22.64
N PRO A 6 47.16 15.47 -21.35
CA PRO A 6 46.88 14.32 -20.48
C PRO A 6 45.48 13.74 -20.67
N LEU A 7 45.38 12.42 -20.45
CA LEU A 7 44.14 11.63 -20.47
C LEU A 7 43.18 12.08 -19.37
N LYS A 8 41.95 12.46 -19.76
CA LYS A 8 40.84 12.76 -18.85
C LYS A 8 40.36 11.49 -18.15
N SER A 9 40.36 11.52 -16.82
CA SER A 9 39.73 10.53 -15.93
C SER A 9 38.23 10.39 -16.25
N LYS A 10 37.79 9.19 -16.63
CA LYS A 10 36.37 8.87 -16.85
C LYS A 10 35.63 8.85 -15.51
N ALA A 11 34.66 9.75 -15.37
CA ALA A 11 33.68 9.74 -14.30
C ALA A 11 32.88 8.43 -14.29
N LYS A 12 32.68 7.84 -13.11
CA LYS A 12 31.77 6.70 -12.90
C LYS A 12 30.34 7.16 -13.16
N SER A 13 29.74 6.65 -14.23
CA SER A 13 28.31 6.80 -14.49
C SER A 13 27.53 5.90 -13.54
N ASN A 14 26.83 6.49 -12.56
CA ASN A 14 25.78 5.78 -11.84
C ASN A 14 24.62 5.52 -12.82
N GLY A 15 24.52 4.29 -13.31
CA GLY A 15 23.39 3.86 -14.13
C GLY A 15 22.05 3.99 -13.38
N PRO A 16 20.92 4.04 -14.10
CA PRO A 16 19.61 4.10 -13.47
C PRO A 16 19.44 2.90 -12.54
N GLY A 17 19.20 3.17 -11.25
CA GLY A 17 19.15 2.16 -10.20
C GLY A 17 18.18 1.04 -10.54
N ARG A 18 18.55 -0.20 -10.17
CA ARG A 18 17.76 -1.43 -10.35
C ARG A 18 16.27 -1.18 -10.03
N PRO A 19 15.32 -1.67 -10.84
CA PRO A 19 13.89 -1.53 -10.57
C PRO A 19 13.58 -1.94 -9.14
N LYS A 20 12.78 -1.13 -8.44
CA LYS A 20 12.33 -1.42 -7.07
C LYS A 20 11.66 -2.81 -7.04
N ASP A 21 12.08 -3.64 -6.10
CA ASP A 21 11.64 -5.03 -5.97
C ASP A 21 10.15 -5.09 -5.57
N LEU A 22 9.29 -5.55 -6.49
CA LEU A 22 7.85 -5.61 -6.28
C LEU A 22 7.46 -6.57 -5.15
N GLY A 23 8.25 -7.63 -4.91
CA GLY A 23 8.02 -8.58 -3.82
C GLY A 23 8.22 -7.94 -2.45
N LYS A 24 9.28 -7.14 -2.30
CA LYS A 24 9.54 -6.38 -1.06
C LYS A 24 8.47 -5.32 -0.82
N ARG A 25 8.03 -4.63 -1.88
CA ARG A 25 6.95 -3.65 -1.76
C ARG A 25 5.66 -4.29 -1.21
N ALA A 26 5.27 -5.44 -1.74
CA ALA A 26 4.09 -6.18 -1.29
C ALA A 26 4.23 -6.66 0.17
N ALA A 27 5.40 -7.20 0.56
CA ALA A 27 5.66 -7.65 1.92
C ALA A 27 5.55 -6.50 2.94
N ILE A 28 6.13 -5.33 2.62
CA ILE A 28 6.06 -4.14 3.46
C ILE A 28 4.60 -3.65 3.59
N LEU A 29 3.84 -3.61 2.49
CA LEU A 29 2.46 -3.17 2.50
C LEU A 29 1.56 -4.11 3.33
N GLY A 30 1.77 -5.42 3.22
CA GLY A 30 1.05 -6.42 4.03
C GLY A 30 1.35 -6.32 5.52
N ALA A 31 2.63 -6.14 5.88
CA ALA A 31 3.04 -5.91 7.27
C ALA A 31 2.44 -4.60 7.81
N ALA A 32 2.54 -3.51 7.06
CA ALA A 32 1.98 -2.22 7.44
C ALA A 32 0.47 -2.30 7.68
N ARG A 33 -0.28 -2.93 6.76
CA ARG A 33 -1.73 -3.11 6.88
C ARG A 33 -2.11 -3.83 8.18
N THR A 34 -1.44 -4.94 8.47
CA THR A 34 -1.67 -5.74 9.67
C THR A 34 -1.39 -4.91 10.93
N MET A 35 -0.20 -4.29 11.00
CA MET A 35 0.20 -3.51 12.17
C MET A 35 -0.71 -2.31 12.41
N PHE A 36 -1.07 -1.57 11.36
CA PHE A 36 -1.95 -0.41 11.51
C PHE A 36 -3.34 -0.82 12.00
N MET A 37 -3.89 -1.95 11.52
CA MET A 37 -5.18 -2.46 12.00
C MET A 37 -5.15 -2.86 13.48
N GLU A 38 -4.05 -3.45 13.95
CA GLU A 38 -3.92 -3.96 15.31
C GLU A 38 -3.53 -2.87 16.33
N GLN A 39 -2.69 -1.92 15.91
CA GLN A 39 -2.01 -0.98 16.81
C GLN A 39 -2.36 0.49 16.54
N GLY A 40 -3.17 0.77 15.52
CA GLY A 40 -3.53 2.12 15.09
C GLY A 40 -2.35 2.89 14.47
N TYR A 41 -2.59 4.11 13.98
CA TYR A 41 -1.53 4.91 13.38
C TYR A 41 -0.41 5.20 14.38
N ALA A 42 -0.72 5.70 15.58
CA ALA A 42 0.28 6.10 16.57
C ALA A 42 1.15 4.95 17.09
N GLY A 43 0.59 3.75 17.26
CA GLY A 43 1.30 2.58 17.81
C GLY A 43 2.34 1.97 16.87
N VAL A 44 2.28 2.27 15.57
CA VAL A 44 3.16 1.67 14.56
C VAL A 44 4.40 2.53 14.31
N SER A 45 5.55 1.89 14.10
CA SER A 45 6.79 2.55 13.67
C SER A 45 7.31 1.97 12.36
N MET A 46 8.06 2.79 11.60
CA MET A 46 8.71 2.33 10.36
C MET A 46 9.70 1.18 10.61
N ASP A 47 10.34 1.16 11.77
CA ASP A 47 11.26 0.08 12.18
C ASP A 47 10.50 -1.21 12.49
N GLY A 48 9.36 -1.11 13.18
CA GLY A 48 8.50 -2.26 13.44
C GLY A 48 7.98 -2.89 12.15
N ILE A 49 7.54 -2.07 11.20
CA ILE A 49 7.10 -2.56 9.88
C ILE A 49 8.25 -3.25 9.14
N ALA A 50 9.45 -2.67 9.16
CA ALA A 50 10.62 -3.26 8.53
C ALA A 50 10.94 -4.66 9.11
N ALA A 51 10.91 -4.76 10.44
CA ALA A 51 11.14 -6.03 11.16
C ALA A 51 10.09 -7.08 10.80
N GLN A 52 8.79 -6.71 10.81
CA GLN A 52 7.71 -7.63 10.47
C GLN A 52 7.73 -8.06 9.00
N ALA A 53 8.13 -7.18 8.08
CA ALA A 53 8.28 -7.48 6.66
C ALA A 53 9.58 -8.23 6.32
N GLY A 54 10.50 -8.42 7.28
CA GLY A 54 11.80 -9.06 7.04
C GLY A 54 12.72 -8.25 6.12
N VAL A 55 12.61 -6.91 6.14
CA VAL A 55 13.41 -6.00 5.31
C VAL A 55 14.17 -4.98 6.15
N SER A 56 15.11 -4.26 5.54
CA SER A 56 15.81 -3.16 6.23
C SER A 56 14.93 -1.91 6.31
N LYS A 57 15.13 -1.07 7.34
CA LYS A 57 14.51 0.26 7.44
C LYS A 57 14.70 1.06 6.15
N LEU A 58 15.92 1.11 5.61
CA LEU A 58 16.23 1.82 4.36
C LEU A 58 15.38 1.34 3.18
N THR A 59 15.06 0.05 3.12
CA THR A 59 14.17 -0.51 2.11
C THR A 59 12.75 0.07 2.26
N VAL A 60 12.19 0.14 3.46
CA VAL A 60 10.87 0.74 3.70
C VAL A 60 10.82 2.20 3.22
N TYR A 61 11.78 3.02 3.65
CA TYR A 61 11.86 4.42 3.23
C TYR A 61 12.10 4.56 1.72
N SER A 62 12.88 3.68 1.10
CA SER A 62 13.08 3.70 -0.35
C SER A 62 11.79 3.41 -1.13
N HIS A 63 10.94 2.53 -0.63
CA HIS A 63 9.68 2.17 -1.30
C HIS A 63 8.57 3.18 -1.05
N PHE A 64 8.42 3.67 0.19
CA PHE A 64 7.24 4.43 0.62
C PHE A 64 7.53 5.84 1.13
N GLY A 65 8.80 6.22 1.28
CA GLY A 65 9.17 7.55 1.78
C GLY A 65 8.98 7.68 3.28
N ASP A 66 7.74 7.87 3.73
CA ASP A 66 7.41 8.11 5.13
C ASP A 66 6.22 7.27 5.60
N LYS A 67 5.92 7.40 6.89
CA LYS A 67 4.86 6.63 7.57
C LYS A 67 3.47 7.02 7.07
N GLU A 68 3.24 8.29 6.76
CA GLU A 68 1.93 8.81 6.32
C GLU A 68 1.58 8.29 4.92
N SER A 69 2.56 8.30 4.02
CA SER A 69 2.46 7.75 2.68
C SER A 69 2.22 6.23 2.72
N LEU A 70 2.98 5.50 3.54
CA LEU A 70 2.78 4.07 3.74
C LEU A 70 1.41 3.75 4.35
N PHE A 71 0.95 4.56 5.31
CA PHE A 71 -0.38 4.41 5.90
C PHE A 71 -1.48 4.62 4.87
N SER A 72 -1.40 5.71 4.10
CA SER A 72 -2.37 6.04 3.05
C SER A 72 -2.46 4.93 2.01
N GLU A 73 -1.31 4.36 1.60
CA GLU A 73 -1.28 3.22 0.70
C GLU A 73 -1.85 1.94 1.33
N ALA A 74 -1.54 1.66 2.59
CA ALA A 74 -2.07 0.48 3.30
C ALA A 74 -3.60 0.56 3.45
N ILE A 75 -4.12 1.74 3.79
CA ILE A 75 -5.55 2.04 3.81
C ILE A 75 -6.17 1.84 2.43
N ARG A 76 -5.57 2.41 1.38
CA ARG A 76 -6.09 2.28 0.02
C ARG A 76 -6.17 0.83 -0.41
N ALA A 77 -5.12 0.06 -0.16
CA ALA A 77 -5.08 -1.37 -0.46
C ALA A 77 -6.13 -2.15 0.34
N GLN A 78 -6.40 -1.76 1.59
CA GLN A 78 -7.46 -2.35 2.39
C GLN A 78 -8.85 -2.03 1.83
N CYS A 79 -9.11 -0.78 1.47
CA CYS A 79 -10.39 -0.38 0.87
C CYS A 79 -10.64 -1.15 -0.44
N GLN A 80 -9.62 -1.30 -1.29
CA GLN A 80 -9.71 -2.09 -2.52
C GLN A 80 -9.96 -3.58 -2.26
N HIS A 81 -9.44 -4.12 -1.15
CA HIS A 81 -9.69 -5.51 -0.77
C HIS A 81 -11.12 -5.71 -0.26
N MET A 82 -11.67 -4.73 0.46
CA MET A 82 -13.04 -4.79 0.99
C MET A 82 -14.10 -4.48 -0.08
N MET A 83 -13.77 -3.61 -1.03
CA MET A 83 -14.65 -3.18 -2.12
C MET A 83 -13.92 -3.34 -3.45
N PRO A 84 -13.86 -4.57 -3.99
CA PRO A 84 -13.34 -4.83 -5.33
C PRO A 84 -14.10 -4.02 -6.39
N ASP A 85 -13.41 -3.60 -7.45
CA ASP A 85 -14.01 -2.80 -8.53
C ASP A 85 -15.15 -3.53 -9.26
N ASP A 86 -15.16 -4.86 -9.23
CA ASP A 86 -16.16 -5.74 -9.85
C ASP A 86 -17.33 -6.11 -8.93
N LEU A 87 -17.33 -5.66 -7.67
CA LEU A 87 -18.35 -6.03 -6.69
C LEU A 87 -19.78 -5.67 -7.13
N PHE A 88 -19.90 -4.57 -7.89
CA PHE A 88 -21.18 -4.10 -8.43
C PHE A 88 -21.29 -4.27 -9.94
N ASP A 89 -20.36 -5.00 -10.56
CA ASP A 89 -20.39 -5.32 -11.99
C ASP A 89 -21.31 -6.53 -12.20
N HIS A 90 -22.63 -6.28 -12.08
CA HIS A 90 -23.66 -7.26 -12.40
C HIS A 90 -24.50 -6.75 -13.58
N ALA A 91 -24.76 -7.64 -14.54
CA ALA A 91 -25.74 -7.36 -15.58
C ALA A 91 -27.11 -7.15 -14.91
N PRO A 92 -27.78 -6.01 -15.11
CA PRO A 92 -29.04 -5.74 -14.44
C PRO A 92 -30.12 -6.72 -14.91
N GLU A 93 -30.49 -7.66 -14.05
CA GLU A 93 -31.61 -8.59 -14.25
C GLU A 93 -32.75 -8.25 -13.27
N GLY A 94 -33.99 -8.30 -13.73
CA GLY A 94 -35.16 -8.04 -12.89
C GLY A 94 -35.51 -6.55 -12.69
N ALA A 95 -36.30 -6.26 -11.66
CA ALA A 95 -36.79 -4.92 -11.38
C ALA A 95 -35.73 -4.06 -10.65
N LEU A 96 -35.62 -2.79 -11.02
CA LEU A 96 -34.66 -1.84 -10.43
C LEU A 96 -34.71 -1.79 -8.89
N ARG A 97 -35.90 -1.89 -8.31
CA ARG A 97 -36.08 -1.89 -6.86
C ARG A 97 -35.36 -3.05 -6.19
N ASP A 98 -35.45 -4.23 -6.78
CA ASP A 98 -34.86 -5.45 -6.21
C ASP A 98 -33.34 -5.39 -6.32
N GLN A 99 -32.81 -4.91 -7.45
CA GLN A 99 -31.39 -4.65 -7.64
C GLN A 99 -30.82 -3.64 -6.63
N LEU A 100 -31.55 -2.55 -6.37
CA LEU A 100 -31.13 -1.55 -5.38
C LEU A 100 -31.12 -2.12 -3.95
N ILE A 101 -32.02 -3.05 -3.64
CA ILE A 101 -32.05 -3.74 -2.35
C ILE A 101 -30.86 -4.69 -2.23
N GLU A 102 -30.55 -5.47 -3.26
CA GLU A 102 -29.38 -6.36 -3.26
C GLU A 102 -28.07 -5.59 -3.10
N ILE A 103 -27.92 -4.46 -3.78
CA ILE A 103 -26.76 -3.56 -3.62
C ILE A 103 -26.71 -3.03 -2.18
N ALA A 104 -27.85 -2.60 -1.62
CA ALA A 104 -27.92 -2.08 -0.26
C ALA A 104 -27.56 -3.16 0.78
N ASP A 105 -28.02 -4.40 0.61
CA ASP A 105 -27.72 -5.52 1.49
C ASP A 105 -26.25 -5.93 1.40
N ALA A 106 -25.68 -6.00 0.19
CA ALA A 106 -24.27 -6.27 -0.02
C ALA A 106 -23.38 -5.18 0.59
N PHE A 107 -23.74 -3.91 0.39
CA PHE A 107 -23.04 -2.79 0.99
C PHE A 107 -23.16 -2.81 2.52
N PHE A 108 -24.37 -3.03 3.06
CA PHE A 108 -24.62 -3.09 4.50
C PHE A 108 -23.83 -4.23 5.16
N ALA A 109 -23.83 -5.42 4.56
CA ALA A 109 -23.05 -6.55 5.01
C ALA A 109 -21.55 -6.23 5.02
N MET A 110 -21.04 -5.59 3.97
CA MET A 110 -19.64 -5.16 3.88
C MET A 110 -19.28 -4.16 5.00
N VAL A 111 -20.04 -3.07 5.15
CA VAL A 111 -19.72 -2.02 6.14
C VAL A 111 -19.97 -2.44 7.59
N SER A 112 -20.80 -3.45 7.80
CA SER A 112 -21.09 -4.00 9.14
C SER A 112 -20.10 -5.08 9.58
N THR A 113 -19.09 -5.42 8.76
CA THR A 113 -18.04 -6.37 9.17
C THR A 113 -17.11 -5.76 10.22
N ASP A 114 -16.58 -6.62 11.10
CA ASP A 114 -15.57 -6.22 12.09
C ASP A 114 -14.35 -5.55 11.44
N SER A 115 -13.97 -5.99 10.24
CA SER A 115 -12.86 -5.41 9.46
C SER A 115 -13.16 -3.98 8.99
N ALA A 116 -14.41 -3.68 8.62
CA ALA A 116 -14.81 -2.33 8.24
C ALA A 116 -14.80 -1.38 9.44
N ILE A 117 -15.31 -1.85 10.58
CA ILE A 117 -15.31 -1.10 11.83
C ILE A 117 -13.88 -0.84 12.31
N ALA A 118 -12.97 -1.81 12.19
CA ALA A 118 -11.55 -1.62 12.53
C ALA A 118 -10.89 -0.58 11.61
N THR A 119 -11.19 -0.62 10.31
CA THR A 119 -10.67 0.35 9.33
C THR A 119 -11.17 1.77 9.64
N HIS A 120 -12.45 1.94 9.99
CA HIS A 120 -13.01 3.24 10.40
C HIS A 120 -12.43 3.75 11.73
N ARG A 121 -12.25 2.89 12.73
CA ARG A 121 -11.60 3.28 13.99
C ARG A 121 -10.18 3.79 13.77
N MET A 122 -9.47 3.19 12.83
CA MET A 122 -8.10 3.58 12.49
C MET A 122 -7.99 4.96 11.82
N MET A 123 -9.01 5.44 11.11
CA MET A 123 -9.03 6.78 10.52
C MET A 123 -9.36 7.88 11.53
N MET A 124 -10.00 7.53 12.65
CA MET A 124 -10.52 8.47 13.64
C MET A 124 -9.64 8.61 14.90
N ALA A 125 -8.57 7.80 15.02
CA ALA A 125 -7.65 7.75 16.16
C ALA A 125 -6.26 8.27 15.79
#